data_AF-A0A969ZGV9-F1
#
_entry.id   AF-A0A969ZGV9-F1
#
_cell.length_a   1.000
_cell.length_b   1.000
_cell.length_c   1.000
_cell.angle_alpha   90.00
_cell.angle_beta   90.00
_cell.angle_gamma   90.00
#
_symmetry.space_group_name_H-M   'P 1'
#
loop_
_entity.id
_entity.type
_entity.pdbx_description
1 polymer ?
#
loop_
_entity_poly.entity_id
_entity_poly.type
_entity_poly.pdbx_seq_one_letter_code
_entity_poly.pdbx_strand_id
1 'polypeptide(L)' 'MTVSYKKLWKLLIDRDMKKKDLQAAAGISPSSISKLSKNEYVSMDVLVKV' A
#
# COMPACT_ATOMS: atom_id res chain seq x y z
N MET A 1 19.38 2.27 0.11
CA MET A 1 18.11 2.80 0.63
C MET A 1 17.01 1.83 0.24
N THR A 2 16.38 1.18 1.23
CA THR A 2 15.28 0.22 1.02
C THR A 2 13.99 0.89 1.43
N VAL A 3 13.03 1.01 0.52
CA VAL A 3 11.68 1.46 0.87
C VAL A 3 11.05 0.41 1.78
N SER A 4 10.26 0.81 2.77
CA SER A 4 9.60 -0.12 3.67
C SER A 4 8.19 0.35 3.95
N TYR A 5 7.21 -0.42 3.48
CA TYR A 5 5.79 -0.14 3.71
C TYR A 5 5.24 -0.85 4.96
N LYS A 6 6.12 -1.39 5.83
CA LYS A 6 5.70 -2.03 7.09
C LYS A 6 4.85 -1.12 7.98
N LYS A 7 5.15 0.19 8.00
CA LYS A 7 4.36 1.17 8.75
C LYS A 7 2.95 1.32 8.18
N LEU A 8 2.80 1.35 6.86
CA LEU A 8 1.50 1.37 6.18
C LEU A 8 0.67 0.13 6.56
N TRP A 9 1.27 -1.06 6.55
CA TRP A 9 0.57 -2.29 6.93
C TRP A 9 0.15 -2.32 8.40
N LYS A 10 0.93 -1.69 9.30
CA LYS A 10 0.51 -1.54 10.71
C LYS A 10 -0.69 -0.60 10.84
N LEU A 11 -0.66 0.55 10.16
CA LEU A 11 -1.79 1.49 10.15
C LEU A 11 -3.08 0.87 9.61
N LEU A 12 -2.96 -0.07 8.66
CA LEU A 12 -4.11 -0.83 8.16
C LEU A 12 -4.70 -1.74 9.23
N ILE A 13 -3.86 -2.41 10.02
CA ILE A 13 -4.31 -3.23 11.16
C ILE A 13 -4.97 -2.33 12.22
N ASP A 14 -4.37 -1.19 12.53
CA ASP A 14 -4.93 -0.23 13.49
C ASP A 14 -6.31 0.31 13.06
N ARG A 15 -6.60 0.26 11.75
CA ARG A 15 -7.86 0.66 11.12
C ARG A 15 -8.82 -0.50 10.80
N ASP A 16 -8.50 -1.72 11.22
CA ASP A 16 -9.25 -2.94 10.87
C ASP A 16 -9.45 -3.14 9.35
N MET A 17 -8.47 -2.70 8.55
CA MET A 17 -8.50 -2.73 7.09
C MET A 17 -7.58 -3.82 6.52
N LYS A 18 -8.06 -4.54 5.51
CA LYS A 18 -7.25 -5.48 4.73
C LYS A 18 -6.59 -4.77 3.54
N LYS A 19 -5.61 -5.42 2.93
CA LYS A 19 -4.95 -4.91 1.70
C LYS A 19 -5.92 -4.69 0.54
N LYS A 20 -6.97 -5.52 0.44
CA LYS A 20 -8.04 -5.34 -0.55
C LYS A 20 -8.87 -4.08 -0.28
N ASP A 21 -9.06 -3.74 1.00
CA ASP A 21 -9.78 -2.52 1.38
C ASP A 21 -8.93 -1.29 1.08
N LEU A 22 -7.61 -1.36 1.32
CA LEU A 22 -6.67 -0.32 0.84
C LEU A 22 -6.76 -0.15 -0.66
N GLN A 23 -6.78 -1.26 -1.41
CA GLN A 23 -6.87 -1.23 -2.87
C GLN A 23 -8.15 -0.51 -3.32
N ALA A 24 -9.29 -0.84 -2.72
CA ALA A 24 -10.58 -0.26 -3.05
C ALA A 24 -10.65 1.23 -2.63
N ALA A 25 -10.16 1.57 -1.43
CA ALA A 25 -10.17 2.92 -0.90
C ALA A 25 -9.23 3.87 -1.67
N ALA A 26 -8.03 3.39 -2.01
CA ALA A 26 -7.02 4.15 -2.75
C ALA A 26 -7.27 4.14 -4.27
N GLY A 27 -8.16 3.28 -4.77
CA GLY A 27 -8.42 3.13 -6.20
C GLY A 27 -7.19 2.70 -7.01
N ILE A 28 -6.29 1.92 -6.40
CA ILE A 28 -5.04 1.48 -7.03
C ILE A 28 -5.16 0.06 -7.61
N SER A 29 -4.35 -0.24 -8.62
CA SER A 29 -4.35 -1.56 -9.22
C SER A 29 -3.84 -2.65 -8.25
N PRO A 30 -4.26 -3.92 -8.42
CA PRO A 30 -3.71 -5.05 -7.67
C PRO A 30 -2.18 -5.18 -7.81
N SER A 31 -1.64 -4.76 -8.96
CA SER A 31 -0.20 -4.76 -9.21
C SER A 31 0.54 -3.76 -8.31
N SER A 32 -0.03 -2.59 -8.03
CA SER A 32 0.53 -1.61 -7.10
C SER A 32 0.56 -2.14 -5.67
N ILE A 33 -0.52 -2.77 -5.19
CA ILE A 33 -0.56 -3.43 -3.87
C ILE A 33 0.52 -4.54 -3.76
N SER A 34 0.75 -5.28 -4.84
CA SER A 34 1.77 -6.33 -4.87
C SER A 34 3.18 -5.75 -4.74
N LYS A 35 3.46 -4.64 -5.44
CA LYS A 35 4.73 -3.90 -5.32
C LYS A 35 4.93 -3.35 -3.91
N LEU A 36 3.90 -2.73 -3.32
CA LEU A 36 3.91 -2.26 -1.93
C LEU A 36 4.15 -3.42 -0.94
N SER A 37 3.60 -4.60 -1.22
CA SER A 37 3.81 -5.78 -0.37
C SER A 37 5.24 -6.32 -0.45
N LYS A 38 5.90 -6.18 -1.60
CA LYS A 38 7.29 -6.58 -1.85
C LYS A 38 8.32 -5.50 -1.48
N ASN A 39 7.87 -4.35 -0.97
CA ASN A 39 8.74 -3.19 -0.69
C ASN A 39 9.46 -2.66 -1.94
N GLU A 40 8.81 -2.78 -3.10
CA GLU A 40 9.31 -2.24 -4.36
C GLU A 40 8.94 -0.76 -4.52
N TYR A 41 9.67 -0.06 -5.39
CA TYR A 41 9.32 1.31 -5.77
C TYR A 41 8.00 1.32 -6.54
N VAL A 42 7.09 2.18 -6.12
CA VAL A 42 5.84 2.48 -6.83
C VAL A 42 5.87 3.90 -7.35
N SER A 43 4.96 4.23 -8.28
CA SER A 43 4.84 5.60 -8.79
C SER A 43 4.37 6.55 -7.69
N MET A 44 4.71 7.84 -7.85
CA MET A 44 4.24 8.88 -6.92
C MET A 44 2.71 8.96 -6.84
N ASP A 45 2.00 8.71 -7.96
CA ASP A 45 0.54 8.63 -7.97
C ASP A 45 -0.01 7.60 -6.96
N VAL A 46 0.64 6.44 -6.85
CA VAL A 46 0.25 5.41 -5.88
C VAL A 46 0.55 5.85 -4.46
N LEU A 47 1.69 6.50 -4.22
CA LEU A 47 2.07 6.97 -2.88
C LEU A 47 1.14 8.06 -2.35
N VAL A 48 0.60 8.92 -3.22
CA VAL A 48 -0.36 9.96 -2.83
C VAL A 48 -1.72 9.37 -2.44
N LYS A 49 -2.06 8.19 -2.95
CA LYS A 49 -3.36 7.54 -2.73
C LYS A 49 -3.42 6.63 -1.50
N VAL A 50 -2.27 6.23 -0.92
CA VAL A 50 -2.19 5.22 0.17
C VAL A 50 -1.84 5.78 1.54
#